data_AF-A0A5R9NTC2-F1
#
_entry.id   AF-A0A5R9NTC2-F1
#
_cell.length_a   1.000
_cell.length_b   1.000
_cell.length_c   1.000
_cell.angle_alpha   90.00
_cell.angle_beta   90.00
_cell.angle_gamma   90.00
#
_symmetry.space_group_name_H-M   'P 1'
#
loop_
_entity.id
_entity.type
_entity.pdbx_description
1 polymer ?
#
loop_
_entity_poly.entity_id
_entity_poly.type
_entity_poly.pdbx_seq_one_letter_code
_entity_poly.pdbx_strand_id
1 'polypeptide(L)'
;MTDEHEEELALIAARAAEIRAGLNAAYSPEELRRPLSTRCVHALIAATTAATGAKLTALSARIEQLEAGGVRYAGIWQRALPYRKGSVVTSDGAMWIALADTPEGVVPGSDPSIWQLAAKSARPKASGR
;
A
#
# COMPACT_ATOMS: atom_id res chain seq x y z
N MET A 1 12.71 4.58 -2.55
CA MET A 1 11.91 3.81 -3.53
C MET A 1 12.79 2.86 -4.34
N THR A 2 13.98 3.27 -4.80
CA THR A 2 14.98 2.34 -5.38
C THR A 2 15.52 1.37 -4.34
N ASP A 3 15.84 1.86 -3.14
CA ASP A 3 16.44 1.05 -2.05
C ASP A 3 15.53 -0.13 -1.61
N GLU A 4 14.26 0.13 -1.35
CA GLU A 4 13.27 -0.91 -0.96
C GLU A 4 13.03 -1.95 -2.07
N HIS A 5 13.06 -1.52 -3.34
CA HIS A 5 12.91 -2.46 -4.47
C HIS A 5 14.17 -3.30 -4.65
N GLU A 6 15.35 -2.71 -4.46
CA GLU A 6 16.62 -3.43 -4.47
C GLU A 6 16.70 -4.44 -3.31
N GLU A 7 16.21 -4.09 -2.12
CA GLU A 7 16.07 -4.99 -0.97
C GLU A 7 15.12 -6.17 -1.28
N GLU A 8 13.96 -5.91 -1.90
CA GLU A 8 13.01 -6.94 -2.29
C GLU A 8 13.62 -7.91 -3.32
N LEU A 9 14.28 -7.38 -4.35
CA LEU A 9 14.99 -8.18 -5.35
C LEU A 9 16.11 -9.02 -4.71
N ALA A 10 16.83 -8.45 -3.75
CA ALA A 10 17.86 -9.16 -3.00
C ALA A 10 17.27 -10.31 -2.17
N LEU A 11 16.12 -10.12 -1.53
CA LEU A 11 15.42 -11.16 -0.78
C LEU A 11 14.95 -12.30 -1.71
N ILE A 12 14.39 -11.97 -2.88
CA ILE A 12 13.97 -12.96 -3.88
C ILE A 12 15.19 -13.75 -4.38
N ALA A 13 16.29 -13.07 -4.68
CA ALA A 13 17.54 -13.70 -5.11
C ALA A 13 18.11 -14.64 -4.03
N ALA A 14 18.08 -14.22 -2.76
CA ALA A 14 18.49 -15.03 -1.63
C ALA A 14 17.64 -16.30 -1.52
N ARG A 15 16.31 -16.17 -1.64
CA ARG A 15 15.41 -17.33 -1.59
C ARG A 15 15.63 -18.30 -2.75
N ALA A 16 15.88 -17.78 -3.96
CA ALA A 16 16.22 -18.61 -5.11
C ALA A 16 17.55 -19.34 -4.91
N ALA A 17 18.54 -18.70 -4.27
CA ALA A 17 19.81 -19.32 -3.93
C ALA A 17 19.65 -20.44 -2.90
N GLU A 18 18.82 -20.25 -1.86
CA GLU A 18 18.50 -21.29 -0.88
C GLU A 18 17.83 -22.52 -1.52
N ILE A 19 16.84 -22.30 -2.38
CA ILE A 19 16.16 -23.39 -3.10
C ILE A 19 17.17 -24.18 -3.94
N ARG A 20 18.03 -23.47 -4.68
CA ARG A 20 19.09 -24.08 -5.50
C ARG A 20 20.09 -24.86 -4.64
N ALA A 21 20.50 -24.32 -3.49
CA ALA A 21 21.41 -25.00 -2.57
C ALA A 21 20.76 -26.28 -2.01
N GLY A 22 19.49 -26.22 -1.61
CA GLY A 22 18.74 -27.39 -1.14
C GLY A 22 18.61 -28.48 -2.20
N LEU A 23 18.35 -28.11 -3.46
CA LEU A 23 18.31 -29.05 -4.58
C LEU A 23 19.67 -29.70 -4.82
N ASN A 24 20.75 -28.93 -4.83
CA ASN A 24 22.10 -29.45 -5.02
C ASN A 24 22.58 -30.34 -3.86
N ALA A 25 22.04 -30.15 -2.66
CA ALA A 25 22.33 -31.00 -1.50
C ALA A 25 21.54 -32.32 -1.55
N ALA A 26 20.32 -32.31 -2.08
CA ALA A 26 19.41 -33.45 -2.10
C ALA A 26 19.58 -34.36 -3.34
N TYR A 27 20.13 -33.85 -4.44
CA TYR A 27 20.19 -34.54 -5.72
C TYR A 27 21.55 -34.38 -6.40
N SER A 28 21.99 -35.41 -7.14
CA SER A 28 23.19 -35.28 -7.96
C SER A 28 22.94 -34.40 -9.20
N PRO A 29 23.98 -33.82 -9.81
CA PRO A 29 23.85 -33.08 -11.07
C PRO A 29 23.23 -33.92 -12.21
N GLU A 30 23.47 -35.22 -12.24
CA GLU A 30 22.91 -36.14 -13.23
C GLU A 30 21.41 -36.36 -13.00
N GLU A 31 20.96 -36.43 -11.76
CA GLU A 31 19.55 -36.56 -11.41
C GLU A 31 18.76 -35.31 -11.77
N LEU A 32 19.30 -34.13 -11.48
CA LEU A 32 18.68 -32.84 -11.81
C LEU A 32 18.54 -32.58 -13.32
N ARG A 33 19.35 -33.25 -14.15
CA ARG A 33 19.25 -33.17 -15.62
C ARG A 33 18.14 -34.04 -16.20
N ARG A 34 17.59 -34.98 -15.42
CA ARG A 34 16.53 -35.87 -15.92
C ARG A 34 15.25 -35.06 -16.17
N PRO A 35 14.58 -35.24 -17.31
CA PRO A 35 13.34 -34.52 -17.60
C PRO A 35 12.25 -34.96 -16.62
N LEU A 36 11.47 -33.98 -16.14
CA LEU A 36 10.23 -34.26 -15.42
C LEU A 36 9.23 -34.93 -16.36
N SER A 37 8.30 -35.71 -15.81
CA SER A 37 7.21 -36.28 -16.61
C SER A 37 6.37 -35.17 -17.25
N THR A 38 5.84 -35.43 -18.46
CA THR A 38 4.93 -34.50 -19.15
C THR A 38 3.78 -34.06 -18.24
N ARG A 39 3.20 -34.99 -17.47
CA ARG A 39 2.15 -34.69 -16.49
C ARG A 39 2.62 -33.70 -15.43
N CYS A 40 3.83 -33.86 -14.89
CA CYS A 40 4.39 -32.98 -13.88
C CYS A 40 4.65 -31.58 -14.43
N VAL A 41 5.22 -31.47 -15.64
CA VAL A 41 5.46 -30.18 -16.31
C VAL A 41 4.14 -29.43 -16.52
N HIS A 42 3.13 -30.09 -17.07
CA HIS A 42 1.81 -29.47 -17.26
C HIS A 42 1.16 -29.06 -15.94
N ALA A 43 1.26 -29.88 -14.89
CA ALA A 43 0.74 -29.54 -13.57
C ALA A 43 1.45 -28.30 -12.98
N LEU A 44 2.78 -28.21 -13.11
CA LEU A 44 3.56 -27.07 -12.62
C LEU A 44 3.21 -25.78 -13.36
N ILE A 45 3.09 -25.84 -14.70
CA ILE A 45 2.69 -24.70 -15.53
C ILE A 45 1.28 -24.24 -15.14
N ALA A 46 0.33 -25.17 -15.06
CA ALA A 46 -1.05 -24.85 -14.70
C ALA A 46 -1.16 -24.22 -13.31
N ALA A 47 -0.47 -24.80 -12.32
CA ALA A 47 -0.46 -24.28 -10.95
C ALA A 47 0.15 -22.88 -10.86
N THR A 48 1.29 -22.66 -11.53
CA THR A 48 1.99 -21.36 -11.50
C THR A 48 1.18 -20.29 -12.22
N THR A 49 0.61 -20.60 -13.38
CA THR A 49 -0.27 -19.69 -14.13
C THR A 49 -1.51 -19.32 -13.32
N ALA A 50 -2.16 -20.30 -12.69
CA ALA A 50 -3.34 -20.06 -11.84
C ALA A 50 -3.00 -19.19 -10.62
N ALA A 51 -1.89 -19.48 -9.93
CA ALA A 51 -1.48 -18.71 -8.76
C ALA A 51 -1.10 -17.26 -9.12
N THR A 52 -0.37 -17.06 -10.22
CA THR A 52 -0.03 -15.73 -10.73
C THR A 52 -1.28 -14.98 -11.18
N GLY A 53 -2.17 -15.63 -11.93
CA GLY A 53 -3.45 -15.05 -12.35
C GLY A 53 -4.30 -14.59 -11.17
N ALA A 54 -4.43 -15.41 -10.13
CA ALA A 54 -5.15 -15.04 -8.91
C ALA A 54 -4.55 -13.81 -8.21
N LYS A 55 -3.22 -13.73 -8.12
CA LYS A 55 -2.53 -12.56 -7.55
C LYS A 55 -2.75 -11.30 -8.40
N LEU A 56 -2.66 -11.42 -9.72
CA LEU A 56 -2.90 -10.30 -10.63
C LEU A 56 -4.33 -9.78 -10.51
N THR A 57 -5.33 -10.67 -10.50
CA THR A 57 -6.72 -10.27 -10.29
C THR A 57 -6.92 -9.55 -8.96
N ALA A 58 -6.31 -10.04 -7.87
CA ALA A 58 -6.39 -9.39 -6.56
C ALA A 58 -5.72 -8.01 -6.56
N LEU A 59 -4.59 -7.84 -7.24
CA LEU A 59 -3.90 -6.56 -7.37
C LEU A 59 -4.71 -5.58 -8.24
N SER A 60 -5.24 -6.03 -9.37
CA SER A 60 -6.10 -5.22 -10.24
C SER A 60 -7.33 -4.70 -9.49
N ALA A 61 -8.01 -5.55 -8.71
CA ALA A 61 -9.15 -5.12 -7.89
C ALA A 61 -8.76 -4.07 -6.83
N ARG A 62 -7.57 -4.20 -6.23
CA ARG A 62 -7.05 -3.18 -5.29
C ARG A 62 -6.74 -1.85 -5.99
N ILE A 63 -6.20 -1.90 -7.21
CA ILE A 63 -5.95 -0.70 -8.02
C ILE A 63 -7.27 -0.01 -8.34
N GLU A 64 -8.28 -0.74 -8.83
CA GLU A 64 -9.61 -0.19 -9.11
C GLU A 64 -10.22 0.49 -7.87
N GLN A 65 -10.07 -0.09 -6.68
CA GLN A 65 -10.55 0.53 -5.43
C GLN A 65 -9.82 1.84 -5.09
N LEU A 66 -8.51 1.89 -5.34
CA LEU A 66 -7.71 3.10 -5.12
C LEU A 66 -8.07 4.19 -6.14
N GLU A 67 -8.26 3.81 -7.40
CA GLU A 67 -8.62 4.71 -8.51
C GLU A 67 -10.07 5.20 -8.44
N ALA A 68 -11.00 4.37 -7.93
CA ALA A 68 -12.37 4.79 -7.64
C ALA A 68 -12.44 5.77 -6.46
N GLY A 69 -11.38 5.84 -5.64
CA GLY A 69 -11.26 6.80 -4.56
C GLY A 69 -11.07 8.24 -5.07
N GLY A 70 -11.68 9.19 -4.38
CA GLY A 70 -11.47 10.62 -4.60
C GLY A 70 -11.14 11.35 -3.30
N VAL A 71 -11.17 12.68 -3.34
CA VAL A 71 -11.01 13.50 -2.12
C VAL A 71 -12.10 13.12 -1.11
N ARG A 72 -11.69 12.63 0.06
CA ARG A 72 -12.62 12.27 1.14
C ARG A 72 -12.99 13.51 1.95
N TYR A 73 -13.94 14.31 1.44
CA TYR A 73 -14.46 15.43 2.22
C TYR A 73 -15.40 14.93 3.32
N ALA A 74 -15.03 15.19 4.58
CA ALA A 74 -15.71 14.71 5.78
C ALA A 74 -16.49 15.83 6.51
N GLY A 75 -16.75 16.95 5.83
CA GLY A 75 -17.54 18.06 6.37
C GLY A 75 -16.76 18.92 7.38
N ILE A 76 -17.48 19.50 8.33
CA ILE A 76 -16.88 20.30 9.42
C ILE A 76 -16.22 19.34 10.41
N TRP A 77 -15.01 19.68 10.87
CA TRP A 77 -14.30 18.90 11.89
C TRP A 77 -15.13 18.80 13.17
N GLN A 78 -15.21 17.58 13.73
CA GLN A 78 -15.89 17.30 14.98
C GLN A 78 -14.93 16.67 15.98
N ARG A 79 -14.97 17.16 17.22
CA ARG A 79 -14.09 16.68 18.30
C ARG A 79 -14.26 15.18 18.59
N ALA A 80 -15.47 14.66 18.47
CA ALA A 80 -15.81 13.28 18.81
C ALA A 80 -15.61 12.29 17.65
N LEU A 81 -14.98 12.70 16.55
CA LEU A 81 -14.77 11.83 15.39
C LEU A 81 -13.28 11.62 15.10
N PRO A 82 -12.85 10.37 14.83
CA PRO A 82 -11.56 10.12 14.22
C PRO A 82 -11.64 10.34 12.70
N TYR A 83 -10.50 10.65 12.08
CA TYR A 83 -10.37 10.81 10.63
C TYR A 83 -9.24 9.94 10.11
N ARG A 84 -9.38 9.39 8.90
CA ARG A 84 -8.28 8.65 8.27
C ARG A 84 -7.39 9.56 7.45
N LYS A 85 -6.14 9.16 7.20
CA LYS A 85 -5.24 9.82 6.26
C LYS A 85 -5.94 10.11 4.93
N GLY A 86 -5.75 11.33 4.42
CA GLY A 86 -6.38 11.85 3.21
C GLY A 86 -7.79 12.42 3.40
N SER A 87 -8.36 12.36 4.61
CA SER A 87 -9.64 13.03 4.89
C SER A 87 -9.46 14.54 4.86
N VAL A 88 -10.42 15.25 4.26
CA VAL A 88 -10.46 16.70 4.20
C VAL A 88 -11.61 17.21 5.05
N VAL A 89 -11.34 18.15 5.94
CA VAL A 89 -12.34 18.78 6.82
C VAL A 89 -12.30 20.29 6.69
N THR A 90 -13.40 20.95 7.04
CA THR A 90 -13.41 22.39 7.32
C THR A 90 -13.28 22.63 8.82
N SER A 91 -12.37 23.51 9.21
CA SER A 91 -12.20 23.97 10.58
C SER A 91 -11.76 25.41 10.57
N ASP A 92 -12.44 26.25 11.36
CA ASP A 92 -12.05 27.64 11.58
C ASP A 92 -11.95 28.46 10.28
N GLY A 93 -12.87 28.19 9.35
CA GLY A 93 -12.94 28.85 8.04
C GLY A 93 -11.94 28.34 6.99
N ALA A 94 -11.05 27.43 7.35
CA ALA A 94 -10.06 26.85 6.45
C ALA A 94 -10.38 25.37 6.13
N MET A 95 -9.84 24.88 5.01
CA MET A 95 -9.83 23.46 4.69
C MET A 95 -8.50 22.85 5.11
N TRP A 96 -8.58 21.65 5.68
CA TRP A 96 -7.44 20.91 6.21
C TRP A 96 -7.47 19.47 5.71
N ILE A 97 -6.32 18.90 5.41
CA ILE A 97 -6.16 17.49 5.04
C ILE A 97 -5.40 16.75 6.13
N ALA A 98 -5.89 15.56 6.50
CA ALA A 98 -5.22 14.67 7.43
C ALA A 98 -4.04 13.97 6.74
N LEU A 99 -2.82 14.12 7.26
CA LEU A 99 -1.59 13.49 6.78
C LEU A 99 -1.38 12.08 7.35
N ALA A 100 -2.06 11.77 8.44
CA ALA A 100 -2.09 10.47 9.12
C ALA A 100 -3.52 10.16 9.57
N ASP A 101 -3.72 8.96 10.13
CA ASP A 101 -4.95 8.67 10.86
C ASP A 101 -4.98 9.52 12.14
N THR A 102 -6.04 10.31 12.29
CA THR A 102 -6.23 11.28 13.36
C THR A 102 -7.15 10.68 14.43
N PRO A 103 -6.71 10.56 15.69
CA PRO A 103 -7.58 10.14 16.77
C PRO A 103 -8.60 11.25 17.12
N GLU A 104 -9.65 10.88 17.85
CA GLU A 104 -10.65 11.82 18.35
C GLU A 104 -9.98 12.95 19.15
N GLY A 105 -10.53 14.16 19.04
CA GLY A 105 -10.09 15.32 19.82
C GLY A 105 -8.93 16.13 19.23
N VAL A 106 -8.18 15.60 18.26
CA VAL A 106 -7.05 16.30 17.65
C VAL A 106 -7.54 17.30 16.60
N VAL A 107 -7.43 18.59 16.93
CA VAL A 107 -7.98 19.70 16.13
C VAL A 107 -7.06 20.08 14.96
N PRO A 108 -7.60 20.41 13.78
CA PRO A 108 -6.80 20.95 12.70
C PRO A 108 -6.01 22.19 13.12
N GLY A 109 -4.72 22.21 12.80
CA GLY A 109 -3.78 23.26 13.19
C GLY A 109 -3.06 23.04 14.53
N SER A 110 -3.43 22.04 15.34
CA SER A 110 -2.69 21.75 16.59
C SER A 110 -1.41 20.95 16.38
N ASP A 111 -1.40 20.07 15.38
CA ASP A 111 -0.26 19.20 15.08
C ASP A 111 0.00 19.15 13.57
N PRO A 112 1.15 19.68 13.09
CA PRO A 112 1.48 19.71 11.67
C PRO A 112 1.85 18.34 11.10
N SER A 113 2.14 17.33 11.94
CA SER A 113 2.35 15.95 11.48
C SER A 113 1.03 15.24 11.15
N ILE A 114 -0.08 15.75 11.68
CA ILE A 114 -1.43 15.17 11.51
C ILE A 114 -2.25 15.99 10.54
N TRP A 115 -2.22 17.32 10.62
CA TRP A 115 -3.07 18.20 9.81
C TRP A 115 -2.26 19.17 8.97
N GLN A 116 -2.52 19.20 7.67
CA GLN A 116 -1.97 20.17 6.74
C GLN A 116 -3.06 21.13 6.27
N LEU A 117 -2.75 22.43 6.25
CA LEU A 117 -3.63 23.45 5.69
C LEU A 117 -3.72 23.27 4.17
N ALA A 118 -4.93 23.03 3.65
CA ALA A 118 -5.20 22.81 2.23
C ALA A 118 -5.68 24.08 1.53
N ALA A 119 -6.53 24.87 2.20
CA ALA A 119 -6.97 26.17 1.68
C ALA A 119 -7.32 27.13 2.82
N LYS A 120 -6.91 28.40 2.69
CA LYS A 120 -7.29 29.47 3.61
C LYS A 120 -8.64 30.08 3.23
N SER A 121 -9.38 30.59 4.21
CA SER A 121 -10.53 31.46 3.93
C SER A 121 -10.07 32.73 3.20
N ALA A 122 -10.86 33.17 2.21
CA ALA A 122 -10.61 34.44 1.52
C ALA A 122 -10.88 35.68 2.41
N ARG A 123 -11.61 35.53 3.53
CA ARG A 123 -11.77 36.60 4.53
C ARG A 123 -10.76 36.41 5.67
N PRO A 124 -10.03 37.47 6.05
CA PRO A 124 -9.36 37.51 7.34
C PRO A 124 -10.40 37.34 8.44
N LYS A 125 -10.06 36.64 9.52
CA LYS A 125 -10.87 36.70 10.73
C LYS A 125 -10.97 38.17 11.14
N ALA A 126 -12.19 38.71 11.23
CA ALA A 126 -12.38 40.02 11.82
C ALA A 126 -11.81 39.95 13.24
N SER A 127 -10.76 40.73 13.52
CA SER A 127 -10.24 40.85 14.88
C SER A 127 -11.39 41.36 15.75
N GLY A 128 -11.85 40.53 16.68
CA GLY A 128 -12.88 40.90 17.65
C GLY A 128 -12.45 42.15 18.42
N ARG A 129 -13.43 43.03 18.69
CA ARG A 129 -13.31 44.24 19.49
C ARG A 129 -12.78 43.97 20.89
#